data_AF-A0A1V1T258-F1
#
_entry.id   AF-A0A1V1T258-F1
#
_cell.length_a   1.000
_cell.length_b   1.000
_cell.length_c   1.000
_cell.angle_alpha   90.00
_cell.angle_beta   90.00
_cell.angle_gamma   90.00
#
_symmetry.space_group_name_H-M   'P 1'
#
loop_
_entity.id
_entity.type
_entity.pdbx_description
1 polymer ?
#
loop_
_entity_poly.entity_id
_entity_poly.type
_entity_poly.pdbx_seq_one_letter_code
_entity_poly.pdbx_strand_id
1 'polypeptide(L)'
;MLRQTLARSAWRTPRHAAARASRAFSATPQRPAEVELTVDGKKVSIEAGAALIQACEKAGVTIPRYCYHEYEYRLVPDSDPVPPSC
;
A
#
# COMPACT_ATOMS: atom_id res chain seq x y z
N MET A 1 11.54 41.14 -48.44
CA MET A 1 10.57 40.84 -47.37
C MET A 1 10.38 39.33 -47.29
N LEU A 2 10.04 38.79 -46.11
CA LEU A 2 9.81 37.37 -45.79
C LEU A 2 11.09 36.54 -45.53
N ARG A 3 11.81 36.74 -44.42
CA ARG A 3 11.44 36.44 -43.02
C ARG A 3 10.94 35.00 -42.79
N GLN A 4 11.88 34.13 -42.38
CA GLN A 4 11.84 33.47 -41.06
C GLN A 4 10.60 32.62 -40.70
N THR A 5 10.26 31.56 -41.45
CA THR A 5 9.16 30.66 -41.04
C THR A 5 9.43 29.16 -41.01
N LEU A 6 10.63 28.67 -41.30
CA LEU A 6 10.91 27.22 -41.27
C LEU A 6 11.61 26.70 -39.99
N ALA A 7 11.77 27.54 -38.97
CA ALA A 7 12.40 27.16 -37.69
C ALA A 7 11.42 27.08 -36.51
N ARG A 8 10.16 26.67 -36.74
CA ARG A 8 9.15 26.53 -35.67
C ARG A 8 8.50 25.15 -35.55
N SER A 9 8.89 24.16 -36.35
CA SER A 9 8.40 22.78 -36.21
C SER A 9 9.28 21.92 -35.27
N ALA A 10 10.44 22.42 -34.86
CA ALA A 10 11.36 21.64 -34.03
C ALA A 10 10.98 21.57 -32.54
N TRP A 11 10.23 22.52 -31.99
CA TRP A 11 9.97 22.61 -30.53
C TRP A 11 8.48 22.65 -30.18
N ARG A 12 7.74 21.62 -30.57
CA ARG A 12 6.54 21.22 -29.82
C ARG A 12 6.68 19.77 -29.40
N THR A 13 7.42 19.58 -28.32
CA THR A 13 7.29 18.40 -27.48
C THR A 13 6.20 18.65 -26.44
N PRO A 14 4.93 18.28 -26.66
CA PRO A 14 4.22 17.67 -25.58
C PRO A 14 4.71 16.23 -25.56
N ARG A 15 5.84 15.97 -24.90
CA ARG A 15 5.97 14.69 -24.20
C ARG A 15 5.02 14.73 -22.99
N HIS A 16 3.74 14.97 -23.26
CA HIS A 16 2.65 14.40 -22.49
C HIS A 16 2.43 12.98 -23.02
N ALA A 17 3.52 12.21 -23.12
CA ALA A 17 3.41 10.83 -22.69
C ALA A 17 2.93 10.98 -21.26
N ALA A 18 1.64 10.79 -21.05
CA ALA A 18 1.07 10.62 -19.75
C ALA A 18 1.87 9.48 -19.13
N ALA A 19 2.94 9.84 -18.41
CA ALA A 19 3.35 9.11 -17.26
C ALA A 19 2.08 9.12 -16.40
N ARG A 20 1.25 8.10 -16.62
CA ARG A 20 0.51 7.44 -15.58
C ARG A 20 1.59 7.03 -14.59
N ALA A 21 2.08 8.01 -13.83
CA ALA A 21 2.60 7.79 -12.52
C ALA A 21 1.37 7.26 -11.80
N SER A 22 1.19 5.94 -11.89
CA SER A 22 0.60 5.17 -10.82
C SER A 22 1.17 5.82 -9.58
N ARG A 23 0.32 6.57 -8.86
CA ARG A 23 0.64 6.97 -7.51
C ARG A 23 0.77 5.63 -6.81
N ALA A 24 1.98 5.09 -6.77
CA ALA A 24 2.26 3.95 -5.94
C ALA A 24 1.82 4.42 -4.57
N PHE A 25 0.76 3.82 -4.03
CA PHE A 25 0.42 3.99 -2.63
C PHE A 25 1.75 3.85 -1.89
N SER A 26 2.12 4.88 -1.13
CA SER A 26 3.38 4.86 -0.40
C SER A 26 3.29 3.71 0.59
N ALA A 27 3.77 2.54 0.16
CA ALA A 27 3.79 1.34 0.96
C ALA A 27 5.09 1.41 1.76
N THR A 28 4.95 1.54 3.07
CA THR A 28 6.10 1.42 3.96
C THR A 28 6.53 -0.04 3.96
N PRO A 29 7.83 -0.36 3.78
CA PRO A 29 8.30 -1.75 3.85
C PRO A 29 7.97 -2.31 5.24
N GLN A 30 7.31 -3.47 5.27
CA GLN A 30 7.03 -4.16 6.53
C GLN A 30 8.35 -4.71 7.10
N ARG A 31 8.66 -4.30 8.34
CA ARG A 31 9.74 -4.91 9.12
C ARG A 31 9.09 -5.91 10.06
N PRO A 32 9.34 -7.23 9.90
CA PRO A 32 8.81 -8.22 10.82
C PRO A 32 9.39 -7.97 12.20
N ALA A 33 8.52 -7.71 13.16
CA ALA A 33 8.85 -7.45 14.56
C ALA A 33 7.62 -7.79 15.39
N GLU A 34 7.79 -8.54 16.48
CA GLU A 34 6.69 -8.81 17.40
C GLU A 34 6.40 -7.58 18.26
N VAL A 35 5.13 -7.22 18.37
CA VAL A 35 4.61 -6.10 19.17
C VAL A 35 3.63 -6.63 20.21
N GLU A 36 3.88 -6.30 21.47
CA GLU A 36 2.96 -6.58 22.57
C GLU A 36 1.94 -5.45 22.72
N LEU A 37 0.65 -5.78 22.70
CA LEU A 37 -0.45 -4.86 22.92
C LEU A 37 -1.40 -5.40 24.00
N THR A 38 -2.16 -4.50 24.63
CA THR A 38 -3.16 -4.87 25.62
C THR A 38 -4.56 -4.63 25.05
N VAL A 39 -5.38 -5.68 24.96
CA VAL A 39 -6.78 -5.63 24.50
C VAL A 39 -7.66 -6.10 25.66
N ASP A 40 -8.58 -5.25 26.12
CA ASP A 40 -9.48 -5.54 27.24
C ASP A 40 -8.78 -6.08 28.50
N GLY A 41 -7.59 -5.53 28.79
CA GLY A 41 -6.76 -5.94 29.93
C GLY A 41 -5.94 -7.22 29.71
N LYS A 42 -6.05 -7.86 28.54
CA LYS A 42 -5.26 -9.04 28.15
C LYS A 42 -4.07 -8.63 27.29
N LYS A 43 -2.88 -9.10 27.63
CA LYS A 43 -1.66 -8.92 26.82
C LYS A 43 -1.65 -9.90 25.64
N VAL A 44 -1.40 -9.40 24.43
CA VAL A 44 -1.37 -10.16 23.19
C VAL A 44 -0.14 -9.74 22.36
N SER A 45 0.63 -10.72 21.88
CA SER A 45 1.75 -10.50 20.94
C SER A 45 1.28 -10.71 19.49
N ILE A 46 1.56 -9.75 18.60
CA ILE A 46 1.28 -9.83 17.17
C ILE A 46 2.43 -9.28 16.33
N GLU A 47 2.46 -9.64 15.04
CA GLU A 47 3.40 -9.07 14.07
C GLU A 47 3.15 -7.57 13.83
N ALA A 48 4.23 -6.80 13.72
CA ALA A 48 4.21 -5.40 13.35
C ALA A 48 3.61 -5.23 11.94
N GLY A 49 2.61 -4.36 11.83
CA GLY A 49 1.88 -4.16 10.58
C GLY A 49 0.67 -5.08 10.39
N ALA A 50 0.39 -5.97 11.35
CA ALA A 50 -0.90 -6.67 11.42
C ALA A 50 -2.05 -5.71 11.73
N ALA A 51 -3.25 -6.06 11.30
CA ALA A 51 -4.45 -5.26 11.59
C ALA A 51 -4.89 -5.46 13.04
N LEU A 52 -5.38 -4.40 13.69
CA LEU A 52 -5.89 -4.46 15.07
C LEU A 52 -6.96 -5.54 15.26
N ILE A 53 -7.77 -5.76 14.24
CA ILE A 53 -8.84 -6.76 14.27
C ILE A 53 -8.32 -8.18 14.46
N GLN A 54 -7.15 -8.51 13.90
CA GLN A 54 -6.48 -9.80 14.08
C GLN A 54 -5.96 -9.95 15.51
N ALA A 55 -5.55 -8.85 16.13
CA ALA A 55 -5.09 -8.83 17.51
C ALA A 55 -6.24 -9.06 18.49
N CYS A 56 -7.39 -8.42 18.25
CA CYS A 56 -8.59 -8.60 19.06
C CYS A 56 -9.18 -10.01 18.92
N GLU A 57 -9.14 -10.59 17.71
CA GLU A 57 -9.52 -11.99 17.50
C GLU A 57 -8.64 -12.96 18.29
N LYS A 58 -7.31 -12.75 18.30
CA LYS A 58 -6.38 -13.51 19.15
C LYS A 58 -6.68 -13.35 20.65
N ALA A 59 -7.21 -12.20 21.06
CA ALA A 59 -7.67 -11.95 22.44
C ALA A 59 -9.01 -12.63 22.78
N GLY A 60 -9.69 -13.23 21.78
CA GLY A 60 -11.03 -13.80 21.88
C GLY A 60 -12.17 -12.77 21.82
N VAL A 61 -11.90 -11.58 21.27
CA VAL A 61 -12.84 -10.47 21.18
C VAL A 61 -13.32 -10.32 19.75
N THR A 62 -14.60 -10.56 19.50
CA THR A 62 -15.19 -10.46 18.16
C THR A 62 -15.59 -9.01 17.85
N ILE A 63 -14.97 -8.42 16.83
CA ILE A 63 -15.30 -7.06 16.36
C ILE A 63 -16.31 -7.15 15.21
N PRO A 64 -17.50 -6.54 15.34
CA PRO A 64 -18.49 -6.49 14.28
C PRO A 64 -17.93 -5.70 13.08
N ARG A 65 -18.00 -6.30 11.90
CA ARG A 65 -17.47 -5.73 10.66
C ARG A 65 -18.55 -5.73 9.58
N TYR A 66 -18.70 -4.59 8.89
CA TYR A 66 -19.51 -4.50 7.68
C TYR A 66 -18.64 -4.49 6.42
N CYS A 67 -17.52 -3.76 6.44
CA CYS A 67 -16.69 -3.53 5.25
C CYS A 67 -15.30 -4.20 5.33
N TYR A 68 -14.89 -4.73 6.48
CA TYR A 68 -13.59 -5.38 6.61
C TYR A 68 -13.63 -6.77 5.97
N HIS A 69 -12.80 -6.93 4.96
CA HIS A 69 -12.48 -8.22 4.36
C HIS A 69 -11.04 -8.56 4.72
N GLU A 70 -10.79 -9.83 5.01
CA GLU A 70 -9.44 -10.31 5.30
C GLU A 70 -8.58 -10.19 4.04
N TYR A 71 -7.68 -9.21 4.03
CA TYR A 71 -6.63 -9.12 3.04
C TYR A 71 -5.46 -9.94 3.53
N GLU A 72 -5.26 -11.11 2.93
CA GLU A 72 -4.12 -11.96 3.25
C GLU A 72 -2.84 -11.33 2.69
N TYR A 73 -2.19 -10.48 3.49
CA TYR A 73 -0.83 -10.06 3.24
C TYR A 73 0.10 -11.15 3.76
N ARG A 74 0.22 -12.24 3.00
CA ARG A 74 1.22 -13.26 3.30
C ARG A 74 2.58 -12.71 2.89
N LEU A 75 3.35 -12.26 3.88
CA LEU A 75 4.79 -12.10 3.74
C LEU A 75 5.39 -13.50 3.53
N VAL A 76 5.47 -13.93 2.27
CA VAL A 76 6.34 -15.05 1.92
C VAL A 76 7.77 -14.50 1.94
N PRO A 77 8.70 -15.07 2.71
CA PRO A 77 10.02 -14.48 2.95
C PRO A 77 10.93 -14.31 1.71
N ASP A 78 10.47 -14.67 0.51
CA ASP A 78 11.20 -14.51 -0.76
C ASP A 78 10.30 -14.13 -1.96
N SER A 79 9.01 -13.81 -1.75
CA SER A 79 8.09 -13.46 -2.83
C SER A 79 7.65 -12.01 -2.72
N ASP A 80 7.61 -11.31 -3.86
CA ASP A 80 7.06 -9.96 -3.96
C ASP A 80 5.74 -9.83 -3.19
N PRO A 81 5.50 -8.69 -2.51
CA PRO A 81 4.27 -8.48 -1.76
C PRO A 81 3.08 -8.68 -2.69
N VAL A 82 2.32 -9.76 -2.45
CA VAL A 82 1.14 -10.08 -3.25
C VAL A 82 0.19 -8.90 -3.10
N PRO A 83 -0.10 -8.15 -4.17
CA PRO A 83 -0.97 -6.99 -4.07
C PRO A 83 -2.34 -7.47 -3.59
N PRO A 84 -3.05 -6.66 -2.79
CA PRO A 84 -4.43 -6.99 -2.44
C PRO A 84 -5.21 -7.19 -3.75
N SER A 85 -5.87 -8.35 -3.87
CA SER A 85 -6.75 -8.61 -5.00
C SER A 85 -7.90 -7.59 -4.95
N CYS A 86 -7.82 -6.58 -5.82
CA CYS A 86 -8.99 -5.81 -6.26
C CYS A 86 -9.73 -6.59 -7.34
#